data_AF-A0A7X8B017-F1
#
_entry.id   AF-A0A7X8B017-F1
#
_cell.length_a   1.000
_cell.length_b   1.000
_cell.length_c   1.000
_cell.angle_alpha   90.00
_cell.angle_beta   90.00
_cell.angle_gamma   90.00
#
_symmetry.space_group_name_H-M   'P 1'
#
loop_
_entity.id
_entity.type
_entity.pdbx_description
1 polymer ?
#
loop_
_entity_poly.entity_id
_entity_poly.type
_entity_poly.pdbx_seq_one_letter_code
_entity_poly.pdbx_strand_id
1 'polypeptide(L)'
;MVCLSRSDLTIRVKSTHGKGNILVKEGEIQHAGTDSLTGEAAFFEIMRWRDGQFEMSVAHEFCARSIHKPWEHLLLEAMRRRDEDTAEQHRAVMAEFEESCLDDLQDDASEDIDKELDGVFDELAKASREFTQDELEAIEESPEEELPAFEQAPAQERPVRVLIVDDSPFFSRQLKRMLEQDPNIQVVATARNGKEALEFLDDKPQVDVITLDVEMPIMQGDTALKHIMIRHPIPVVTISSLQSESLLKIFEFLQAGAVDFFPKPGAATNLTGYGEQLRDLVVKASKAEIGHFKRWRRQRLEIQPAEDAKDNAAEPLDRILVVVGAEGAYMDWFRLPLQRLCSRGIVLGLQKIAPPFLPRFCQLIEDATGTSVNPLVQSANLGAGSFFLANPCRSVKFALDQDEMALVVSIQHSREMTWSQALTHWIPTLAEVAGRRLSLFCLSAATAIAPQWVNRIIECGTQIILSHRSNVMCADLIDSFHPYELLFPKQVTWGTPEGLLEVWLKNAPLS
;
A
#
# COMPACT_ATOMS: atom_id res chain seq x y z
N MET A 1 29.16 -4.23 9.27
CA MET A 1 29.83 -2.95 8.93
C MET A 1 31.34 -3.08 8.74
N VAL A 2 32.09 -3.70 9.67
CA VAL A 2 33.58 -3.75 9.61
C VAL A 2 34.14 -4.49 8.38
N CYS A 3 33.53 -5.61 7.97
CA CYS A 3 33.99 -6.37 6.80
C CYS A 3 33.73 -5.61 5.49
N LEU A 4 32.64 -4.85 5.42
CA LEU A 4 32.25 -4.05 4.24
C LEU A 4 33.11 -2.78 4.06
N SER A 5 33.70 -2.26 5.14
CA SER A 5 34.60 -1.09 5.11
C SER A 5 36.07 -1.46 4.85
N ARG A 6 36.37 -2.76 4.61
CA ARG A 6 37.74 -3.30 4.42
C ARG A 6 38.76 -2.82 5.46
N SER A 7 38.32 -2.64 6.70
CA SER A 7 39.14 -2.07 7.77
C SER A 7 39.78 -3.15 8.62
N ASP A 8 41.06 -2.97 8.97
CA ASP A 8 41.81 -3.88 9.83
C ASP A 8 41.47 -3.60 11.30
N LEU A 9 40.83 -4.57 11.96
CA LEU A 9 40.28 -4.37 13.29
C LEU A 9 40.27 -5.67 14.10
N THR A 10 40.60 -5.54 15.38
CA THR A 10 40.35 -6.59 16.38
C THR A 10 39.11 -6.25 17.18
N ILE A 11 38.15 -7.16 17.19
CA ILE A 11 36.91 -7.10 17.96
C ILE A 11 37.07 -8.01 19.17
N ARG A 12 37.05 -7.46 20.38
CA ARG A 12 37.01 -8.24 21.63
C ARG A 12 35.60 -8.27 22.17
N VAL A 13 35.13 -9.46 22.51
CA VAL A 13 33.79 -9.72 23.04
C VAL A 13 33.94 -10.25 24.46
N LYS A 14 33.30 -9.58 25.42
CA LYS A 14 33.17 -10.06 26.80
C LYS A 14 31.70 -10.37 27.05
N SER A 15 31.38 -11.63 27.31
CA SER A 15 30.05 -12.11 27.66
C SER A 15 30.09 -12.77 29.05
N THR A 16 28.93 -13.04 29.63
CA THR A 16 28.82 -13.95 30.79
C THR A 16 29.30 -15.36 30.46
N HIS A 17 29.28 -15.74 29.17
CA HIS A 17 29.73 -17.03 28.65
C HIS A 17 31.24 -17.12 28.37
N GLY A 18 31.99 -16.01 28.51
CA GLY A 18 33.45 -16.02 28.35
C GLY A 18 34.00 -14.79 27.62
N LYS A 19 35.29 -14.85 27.26
CA LYS A 19 35.96 -13.82 26.46
C LYS A 19 36.32 -14.38 25.09
N GLY A 20 36.08 -13.58 24.06
CA GLY A 20 36.37 -13.90 22.68
C GLY A 20 37.09 -12.77 21.96
N ASN A 21 37.86 -13.11 20.94
CA ASN A 21 38.51 -12.15 20.05
C ASN A 21 38.32 -12.57 18.59
N ILE A 22 37.97 -11.62 17.73
CA ILE A 22 37.82 -11.80 16.29
C ILE A 22 38.70 -10.77 15.59
N LEU A 23 39.57 -11.24 14.69
CA LEU A 23 40.45 -10.40 13.89
C LEU A 23 39.94 -10.32 12.46
N VAL A 24 39.71 -9.09 12.01
CA VAL A 24 39.29 -8.76 10.64
C VAL A 24 40.44 -8.02 9.96
N LYS A 25 40.80 -8.43 8.74
CA LYS A 25 41.84 -7.79 7.93
C LYS A 25 41.40 -7.73 6.48
N GLU A 26 41.52 -6.55 5.86
CA GLU A 26 41.08 -6.27 4.49
C GLU A 26 39.60 -6.63 4.22
N GLY A 27 38.80 -6.68 5.29
CA GLY A 27 37.39 -7.09 5.22
C GLY A 27 37.14 -8.60 5.37
N GLU A 28 38.17 -9.42 5.56
CA GLU A 28 38.04 -10.86 5.84
C GLU A 28 38.29 -11.19 7.31
N ILE A 29 37.56 -12.18 7.84
CA ILE A 29 37.81 -12.72 9.18
C ILE A 29 38.98 -13.70 9.09
N GLN A 30 40.13 -13.33 9.64
CA GLN A 30 41.35 -14.16 9.56
C GLN A 30 41.55 -15.07 10.77
N HIS A 31 41.00 -14.68 11.92
CA HIS A 31 41.15 -15.44 13.16
C HIS A 31 39.99 -15.17 14.10
N ALA A 32 39.55 -16.20 14.82
CA ALA A 32 38.71 -16.06 16.01
C ALA A 32 39.25 -16.96 17.12
N GLY A 33 39.10 -16.53 18.38
CA GLY A 33 39.53 -17.28 19.54
C GLY A 33 38.63 -17.01 20.74
N THR A 34 38.47 -18.02 21.59
CA THR A 34 37.93 -17.93 22.94
C THR A 34 38.97 -18.46 23.92
N ASP A 35 38.67 -18.47 25.22
CA ASP A 35 39.58 -19.04 26.23
C ASP A 35 39.88 -20.54 26.00
N SER A 36 39.02 -21.25 25.27
CA SER A 36 39.07 -22.70 25.03
C SER A 36 39.15 -23.12 23.55
N LEU A 37 38.63 -22.32 22.61
CA LEU A 37 38.55 -22.67 21.20
C LEU A 37 39.33 -21.67 20.32
N THR A 38 39.76 -22.11 19.13
CA THR A 38 40.36 -21.26 18.11
C THR A 38 39.83 -21.59 16.71
N GLY A 39 39.84 -20.61 15.80
CA GLY A 39 39.35 -20.76 14.43
C GLY A 39 37.83 -20.66 14.30
N GLU A 40 37.26 -21.34 13.30
CA GLU A 40 35.82 -21.26 12.97
C GLU A 40 34.93 -21.70 14.14
N ALA A 41 35.35 -22.69 14.92
CA ALA A 41 34.60 -23.17 16.08
C ALA A 41 34.46 -22.08 17.16
N ALA A 42 35.52 -21.32 17.42
CA ALA A 42 35.49 -20.17 18.33
C ALA A 42 34.59 -19.06 17.79
N PHE A 43 34.61 -18.83 16.47
CA PHE A 43 33.72 -17.85 15.84
C PHE A 43 32.25 -18.21 16.04
N PHE A 44 31.86 -19.46 15.79
CA PHE A 44 30.48 -19.90 15.98
C PHE A 44 30.05 -19.86 17.44
N GLU A 45 30.93 -20.21 18.37
CA GLU A 45 30.66 -20.10 19.81
C GLU A 45 30.38 -18.66 20.23
N ILE A 46 31.22 -17.70 19.80
CA ILE A 46 31.02 -16.27 20.09
C ILE A 46 29.70 -15.77 19.50
N MET A 47 29.35 -16.20 18.29
CA MET A 47 28.10 -15.80 17.61
C MET A 47 26.83 -16.39 18.25
N ARG A 48 26.98 -17.41 19.11
CA ARG A 48 25.87 -18.02 19.88
C ARG A 48 25.57 -17.28 21.18
N TRP A 49 26.47 -16.45 21.68
CA TRP A 49 26.24 -15.69 22.92
C TRP A 49 25.09 -14.68 22.75
N ARG A 50 24.13 -14.71 23.68
CA ARG A 50 22.92 -13.85 23.64
C ARG A 50 23.15 -12.48 24.28
N ASP A 51 24.30 -12.30 24.92
CA ASP A 51 24.75 -11.10 25.61
C ASP A 51 26.25 -10.86 25.36
N GLY A 52 26.71 -9.60 25.36
CA GLY A 52 28.12 -9.30 25.21
C GLY A 52 28.43 -7.81 25.05
N GLN A 53 29.55 -7.37 25.62
CA GLN A 53 30.13 -6.05 25.36
C GLN A 53 31.25 -6.18 24.33
N PHE A 54 31.20 -5.31 23.31
CA PHE A 54 32.13 -5.30 22.19
C PHE A 54 33.11 -4.13 22.32
N GLU A 55 34.40 -4.43 22.38
CA GLU A 55 35.48 -3.45 22.33
C GLU A 55 36.22 -3.59 21.00
N MET A 56 36.28 -2.50 20.23
CA MET A 56 36.92 -2.45 18.92
C MET A 56 38.25 -1.71 19.03
N SER A 57 39.34 -2.33 18.59
CA SER A 57 40.68 -1.71 18.62
C SER A 57 41.44 -1.99 17.34
N VAL A 58 42.31 -1.07 16.93
CA VAL A 58 43.20 -1.21 15.77
C VAL A 58 44.15 -2.40 16.02
N ALA A 59 44.23 -3.33 15.07
CA ALA A 59 45.02 -4.54 15.19
C ALA A 59 46.52 -4.22 15.26
N HIS A 60 47.22 -4.65 16.33
CA HIS A 60 48.66 -4.37 16.53
C HIS A 60 49.57 -5.61 16.50
N GLU A 61 49.04 -6.83 16.55
CA GLU A 61 49.83 -8.07 16.43
C GLU A 61 49.04 -9.15 15.69
N PHE A 62 49.67 -9.78 14.69
CA PHE A 62 49.04 -10.78 13.83
C PHE A 62 49.53 -12.18 14.19
N CYS A 63 48.68 -12.96 14.86
CA CYS A 63 48.86 -14.40 14.96
C CYS A 63 48.37 -15.10 13.66
N ALA A 64 48.86 -16.31 13.44
CA ALA A 64 48.59 -17.11 12.23
C ALA A 64 47.09 -17.21 11.90
N ARG A 65 46.78 -17.13 10.59
CA ARG A 65 45.41 -17.26 10.04
C ARG A 65 44.82 -18.61 10.45
N SER A 66 43.73 -18.59 11.22
CA SER A 66 43.02 -19.79 11.67
C SER A 66 41.70 -20.01 10.92
N ILE A 67 41.24 -19.02 10.16
CA ILE A 67 40.00 -19.05 9.40
C ILE A 67 40.29 -18.76 7.94
N HIS A 68 39.86 -19.67 7.07
CA HIS A 68 40.15 -19.64 5.63
C HIS A 68 38.89 -19.45 4.76
N LYS A 69 37.70 -19.53 5.36
CA LYS A 69 36.42 -19.32 4.67
C LYS A 69 36.03 -17.84 4.61
N PRO A 70 35.29 -17.44 3.58
CA PRO A 70 34.76 -16.07 3.48
C PRO A 70 33.77 -15.79 4.62
N TRP A 71 33.73 -14.54 5.07
CA TRP A 71 32.95 -14.14 6.25
C TRP A 71 31.44 -14.30 6.03
N GLU A 72 30.96 -14.19 4.78
CA GLU A 72 29.58 -14.43 4.39
C GLU A 72 29.15 -15.85 4.70
N HIS A 73 30.00 -16.83 4.35
CA HIS A 73 29.76 -18.24 4.66
C HIS A 73 29.75 -18.49 6.17
N LEU A 74 30.68 -17.86 6.91
CA LEU A 74 30.76 -18.03 8.37
C LEU A 74 29.53 -17.44 9.06
N LEU A 75 29.02 -16.30 8.61
CA LEU A 75 27.80 -15.72 9.18
C LEU A 75 26.56 -16.54 8.85
N LEU A 76 26.41 -17.01 7.61
CA LEU A 76 25.29 -17.85 7.21
C LEU A 76 25.27 -19.16 8.01
N GLU A 77 26.43 -19.83 8.15
CA GLU A 77 26.53 -21.06 8.93
C GLU A 77 26.35 -20.81 10.44
N ALA A 78 26.79 -19.66 10.97
CA ALA A 78 26.54 -19.28 12.36
C ALA A 78 25.04 -19.08 12.64
N MET A 79 24.31 -18.44 11.72
CA MET A 79 22.87 -18.22 11.84
C MET A 79 22.11 -19.55 11.72
N ARG A 80 22.44 -20.37 10.72
CA ARG A 80 21.86 -21.72 10.54
C ARG A 80 21.97 -22.56 11.82
N ARG A 81 23.16 -22.57 12.43
CA ARG A 81 23.42 -23.31 13.69
C ARG A 81 22.72 -22.72 14.91
N ARG A 82 22.37 -21.43 14.90
CA ARG A 82 21.62 -20.80 15.98
C ARG A 82 20.13 -21.12 15.86
N ASP A 83 19.65 -21.18 14.63
CA ASP A 83 18.26 -21.56 14.33
C ASP A 83 18.04 -23.06 14.59
N GLU A 84 19.03 -23.92 14.29
CA GLU A 84 19.01 -25.36 14.62
C GLU A 84 18.99 -25.63 16.14
N ASP A 85 19.84 -24.97 16.94
CA ASP A 85 19.83 -25.12 18.42
C ASP A 85 18.48 -24.64 19.01
N THR A 86 17.85 -23.64 18.39
CA THR A 86 16.53 -23.13 18.80
C THR A 86 15.43 -24.12 18.43
N ALA A 87 15.55 -24.79 17.28
CA ALA A 87 14.65 -25.85 16.84
C ALA A 87 14.77 -27.14 17.69
N GLU A 88 15.98 -27.53 18.12
CA GLU A 88 16.17 -28.69 19.00
C GLU A 88 15.64 -28.46 20.43
N GLN A 89 15.80 -27.26 20.99
CA GLN A 89 15.18 -26.88 22.26
C GLN A 89 13.65 -26.86 22.18
N HIS A 90 13.10 -26.40 21.06
CA HIS A 90 11.67 -26.48 20.80
C HIS A 90 11.20 -27.94 20.62
N ARG A 91 11.98 -28.79 19.95
CA ARG A 91 11.67 -30.22 19.76
C ARG A 91 11.70 -30.99 21.09
N ALA A 92 12.58 -30.64 22.03
CA ALA A 92 12.60 -31.22 23.37
C ALA A 92 11.38 -30.80 24.23
N VAL A 93 10.93 -29.55 24.10
CA VAL A 93 9.72 -29.04 24.77
C VAL A 93 8.44 -29.59 24.14
N MET A 94 8.45 -29.88 22.83
CA MET A 94 7.35 -30.53 22.12
C MET A 94 7.28 -32.04 22.40
N ALA A 95 8.43 -32.72 22.57
CA ALA A 95 8.47 -34.15 22.91
C ALA A 95 7.89 -34.47 24.31
N GLU A 96 8.02 -33.54 25.27
CA GLU A 96 7.32 -33.63 26.57
C GLU A 96 5.80 -33.37 26.47
N PHE A 97 5.35 -32.75 25.38
CA PHE A 97 3.94 -32.45 25.10
C PHE A 97 3.26 -33.55 24.24
N GLU A 98 4.04 -34.25 23.41
CA GLU A 98 3.58 -35.27 22.45
C GLU A 98 3.19 -36.62 23.09
N GLU A 99 3.53 -36.88 24.37
CA GLU A 99 3.07 -38.09 25.08
C GLU A 99 1.58 -38.07 25.45
N SER A 100 0.86 -36.95 25.26
CA SER A 100 -0.53 -36.82 25.73
C SER A 100 -1.62 -36.87 24.65
N CYS A 101 -1.30 -36.86 23.35
CA CYS A 101 -2.32 -36.83 22.30
C CYS A 101 -1.81 -37.46 21.00
N LEU A 102 -1.90 -38.78 20.87
CA LEU A 102 -1.79 -39.50 19.60
C LEU A 102 -2.83 -40.64 19.59
N ASP A 103 -3.89 -40.46 18.81
CA ASP A 103 -4.43 -41.49 17.93
C ASP A 103 -5.21 -40.83 16.78
N ASP A 104 -4.99 -41.37 15.58
CA ASP A 104 -5.76 -41.25 14.34
C ASP A 104 -5.61 -40.01 13.42
N LEU A 105 -4.61 -40.09 12.54
CA LEU A 105 -4.73 -40.40 11.09
C LEU A 105 -3.85 -39.54 10.17
N GLN A 106 -3.22 -40.25 9.25
CA GLN A 106 -2.19 -39.85 8.28
C GLN A 106 -2.74 -39.70 6.85
N ASP A 107 -1.94 -38.94 6.08
CA ASP A 107 -1.63 -39.02 4.64
C ASP A 107 -2.43 -38.23 3.58
N ASP A 108 -1.67 -37.28 3.01
CA ASP A 108 -1.37 -37.02 1.59
C ASP A 108 -2.44 -36.47 0.62
N ALA A 109 -2.22 -35.24 0.16
CA ALA A 109 -1.55 -34.97 -1.14
C ALA A 109 -1.69 -33.49 -1.53
N SER A 110 -0.57 -32.83 -1.78
CA SER A 110 -0.50 -31.49 -2.37
C SER A 110 0.34 -31.56 -3.64
N GLU A 111 -0.30 -31.46 -4.80
CA GLU A 111 0.24 -31.01 -6.08
C GLU A 111 -0.97 -30.83 -7.02
N ASP A 112 -0.94 -29.81 -7.90
CA ASP A 112 -1.99 -29.40 -8.86
C ASP A 112 -3.01 -28.30 -8.48
N ILE A 113 -2.61 -27.26 -7.73
CA ILE A 113 -3.49 -26.08 -7.52
C ILE A 113 -3.20 -24.92 -8.51
N ASP A 114 -2.03 -24.89 -9.15
CA ASP A 114 -1.60 -23.74 -9.96
C ASP A 114 -2.22 -23.65 -11.37
N LYS A 115 -3.03 -24.64 -11.80
CA LYS A 115 -3.71 -24.60 -13.11
C LYS A 115 -5.23 -24.42 -13.06
N GLU A 116 -5.86 -24.52 -11.90
CA GLU A 116 -7.31 -24.33 -11.75
C GLU A 116 -7.70 -22.91 -11.29
N LEU A 117 -6.75 -22.12 -10.79
CA LEU A 117 -7.04 -20.80 -10.20
C LEU A 117 -7.33 -19.68 -11.21
N ASP A 118 -7.03 -19.86 -12.49
CA ASP A 118 -7.30 -18.84 -13.53
C ASP A 118 -8.69 -18.97 -14.19
N GLY A 119 -9.38 -20.11 -14.03
CA GLY A 119 -10.72 -20.34 -14.62
C GLY A 119 -11.89 -19.88 -13.74
N VAL A 120 -11.74 -19.94 -12.41
CA VAL A 120 -12.83 -19.69 -11.45
C VAL A 120 -13.33 -18.22 -11.48
N PHE A 121 -12.43 -17.27 -11.76
CA PHE A 121 -12.78 -15.85 -11.85
C PHE A 121 -13.50 -15.47 -13.15
N ASP A 122 -13.33 -16.23 -14.24
CA ASP A 122 -14.06 -15.99 -15.50
C ASP A 122 -15.48 -16.60 -15.46
N GLU A 123 -15.70 -17.63 -14.64
CA GLU A 123 -17.03 -18.21 -14.41
C GLU A 123 -17.90 -17.32 -13.49
N LEU A 124 -17.33 -16.70 -12.46
CA LEU A 124 -18.05 -15.74 -11.61
C LEU A 124 -18.44 -14.44 -12.35
N ALA A 125 -17.68 -14.05 -13.37
CA ALA A 125 -18.03 -12.93 -14.26
C ALA A 125 -19.17 -13.29 -15.24
N LYS A 126 -19.35 -14.57 -15.58
CA LYS A 126 -20.50 -15.06 -16.37
C LYS A 126 -21.76 -15.20 -15.54
N ALA A 127 -21.64 -15.58 -14.27
CA ALA A 127 -22.78 -15.76 -13.36
C ALA A 127 -23.46 -14.44 -12.91
N SER A 128 -22.87 -13.28 -13.18
CA SER A 128 -23.46 -11.96 -12.89
C SER A 128 -24.29 -11.37 -14.06
N ARG A 129 -24.62 -12.17 -15.07
CA ARG A 129 -25.51 -11.78 -16.17
C ARG A 129 -26.59 -12.82 -16.42
N GLU A 130 -27.48 -12.99 -15.44
CA GLU A 130 -28.79 -13.58 -15.65
C GLU A 130 -29.69 -13.13 -14.49
N PHE A 131 -30.16 -11.89 -14.56
CA PHE A 131 -31.36 -11.46 -13.84
C PHE A 131 -32.43 -11.23 -14.89
N THR A 132 -33.46 -12.07 -14.88
CA THR A 132 -34.61 -12.00 -15.79
C THR A 132 -35.52 -10.84 -15.41
N GLN A 133 -36.06 -10.22 -16.45
CA GLN A 133 -36.82 -8.96 -16.44
C GLN A 133 -38.19 -9.04 -15.72
N ASP A 134 -38.61 -10.24 -15.30
CA ASP A 134 -39.95 -10.51 -14.78
C ASP A 134 -40.12 -10.24 -13.26
N GLU A 135 -39.03 -10.07 -12.51
CA GLU A 135 -39.10 -9.78 -11.05
C GLU A 135 -39.08 -8.28 -10.72
N LEU A 136 -38.75 -7.42 -11.69
CA LEU A 136 -38.71 -5.96 -11.52
C LEU A 136 -40.09 -5.30 -11.72
N GLU A 137 -41.04 -5.97 -12.38
CA GLU A 137 -42.38 -5.43 -12.66
C GLU A 137 -43.39 -5.62 -11.49
N ALA A 138 -43.00 -6.30 -10.41
CA ALA A 138 -43.89 -6.57 -9.26
C ALA A 138 -43.82 -5.53 -8.13
N ILE A 139 -43.01 -4.46 -8.27
CA ILE A 139 -42.80 -3.45 -7.21
C ILE A 139 -43.56 -2.14 -7.51
N GLU A 140 -44.14 -1.95 -8.71
CA GLU A 140 -44.71 -0.68 -9.16
C GLU A 140 -46.19 -0.40 -8.80
N GLU A 141 -46.85 -1.19 -7.95
CA GLU A 141 -48.24 -0.88 -7.54
C GLU A 141 -48.44 -0.78 -6.02
N SER A 142 -48.09 0.37 -5.43
CA SER A 142 -48.79 0.89 -4.26
C SER A 142 -48.64 2.43 -4.13
N PRO A 143 -49.64 3.15 -3.60
CA PRO A 143 -49.81 4.59 -3.84
C PRO A 143 -48.94 5.47 -2.93
N GLU A 144 -48.46 6.57 -3.52
CA GLU A 144 -47.70 7.65 -2.90
C GLU A 144 -48.46 8.32 -1.73
N GLU A 145 -47.96 8.15 -0.50
CA GLU A 145 -48.28 9.02 0.63
C GLU A 145 -47.06 9.92 0.93
N GLU A 146 -47.30 11.24 0.92
CA GLU A 146 -46.31 12.29 1.16
C GLU A 146 -45.64 12.14 2.54
N LEU A 147 -44.35 11.80 2.56
CA LEU A 147 -43.56 11.70 3.79
C LEU A 147 -43.03 13.08 4.23
N PRO A 148 -43.17 13.47 5.51
CA PRO A 148 -42.64 14.72 6.00
C PRO A 148 -41.11 14.67 6.10
N ALA A 149 -40.45 15.82 5.95
CA ALA A 149 -39.00 15.98 6.03
C ALA A 149 -38.42 15.33 7.29
N PHE A 150 -37.74 14.20 7.12
CA PHE A 150 -36.94 13.57 8.16
C PHE A 150 -35.61 14.34 8.31
N GLU A 151 -35.53 15.23 9.30
CA GLU A 151 -34.25 15.51 9.94
C GLU A 151 -33.77 14.20 10.57
N GLN A 152 -32.86 13.51 9.88
CA GLN A 152 -32.23 12.29 10.39
C GLN A 152 -31.33 12.66 11.58
N ALA A 153 -31.71 12.22 12.78
CA ALA A 153 -30.77 12.10 13.89
C ALA A 153 -29.67 11.10 13.49
N PRO A 154 -28.39 11.33 13.85
CA PRO A 154 -27.30 10.47 13.39
C PRO A 154 -27.51 9.04 13.89
N ALA A 155 -27.52 8.08 12.96
CA ALA A 155 -27.54 6.66 13.29
C ALA A 155 -26.37 6.34 14.23
N GLN A 156 -26.64 5.59 15.30
CA GLN A 156 -25.60 5.10 16.18
C GLN A 156 -24.80 4.04 15.41
N GLU A 157 -23.72 4.47 14.76
CA GLU A 157 -22.87 3.59 13.96
C GLU A 157 -22.26 2.52 14.88
N ARG A 158 -22.51 1.24 14.54
CA ARG A 158 -21.87 0.11 15.22
C ARG A 158 -20.35 0.22 15.05
N PRO A 159 -19.55 -0.19 16.05
CA PRO A 159 -18.09 -0.11 15.94
C PRO A 159 -17.59 -0.98 14.78
N VAL A 160 -16.57 -0.50 14.08
CA VAL A 160 -15.86 -1.21 13.01
C VAL A 160 -15.19 -2.46 13.58
N ARG A 161 -15.57 -3.63 13.06
CA ARG A 161 -15.11 -4.93 13.55
C ARG A 161 -13.86 -5.38 12.80
N VAL A 162 -12.73 -5.45 13.50
CA VAL A 162 -11.40 -5.72 12.92
C VAL A 162 -10.91 -7.11 13.29
N LEU A 163 -10.43 -7.87 12.30
CA LEU A 163 -9.63 -9.07 12.50
C LEU A 163 -8.15 -8.73 12.32
N ILE A 164 -7.32 -9.04 13.32
CA ILE A 164 -5.87 -8.88 13.22
C ILE A 164 -5.24 -10.22 12.85
N VAL A 165 -4.42 -10.25 11.79
CA VAL A 165 -3.70 -11.44 11.35
C VAL A 165 -2.21 -11.11 11.32
N ASP A 166 -1.47 -11.55 12.35
CA ASP A 166 -0.05 -11.29 12.51
C ASP A 166 0.58 -12.37 13.42
N ASP A 167 1.73 -12.90 13.02
CA ASP A 167 2.38 -14.02 13.71
C ASP A 167 3.06 -13.60 15.01
N SER A 168 3.31 -12.31 15.22
CA SER A 168 3.92 -11.76 16.43
C SER A 168 2.87 -11.51 17.51
N PRO A 169 2.85 -12.29 18.60
CA PRO A 169 1.88 -12.09 19.66
C PRO A 169 2.07 -10.74 20.37
N PHE A 170 3.30 -10.21 20.37
CA PHE A 170 3.60 -8.89 20.90
C PHE A 170 2.98 -7.79 20.05
N PHE A 171 3.19 -7.82 18.74
CA PHE A 171 2.68 -6.79 17.84
C PHE A 171 1.15 -6.85 17.75
N SER A 172 0.56 -8.04 17.64
CA SER A 172 -0.90 -8.23 17.71
C SER A 172 -1.53 -7.59 18.95
N ARG A 173 -0.93 -7.76 20.15
CA ARG A 173 -1.41 -7.11 21.38
C ARG A 173 -1.26 -5.59 21.35
N GLN A 174 -0.16 -5.10 20.79
CA GLN A 174 0.08 -3.67 20.66
C GLN A 174 -0.90 -3.02 19.68
N LEU A 175 -1.10 -3.65 18.52
CA LEU A 175 -2.01 -3.24 17.47
C LEU A 175 -3.45 -3.20 17.99
N LYS A 176 -3.88 -4.25 18.69
CA LYS A 176 -5.17 -4.30 19.36
C LYS A 176 -5.37 -3.10 20.31
N ARG A 177 -4.40 -2.83 21.19
CA ARG A 177 -4.46 -1.67 22.10
C ARG A 177 -4.52 -0.33 21.36
N MET A 178 -3.81 -0.19 20.25
CA MET A 178 -3.82 1.06 19.46
C MET A 178 -5.15 1.27 18.74
N LEU A 179 -5.75 0.20 18.20
CA LEU A 179 -7.04 0.25 17.52
C LEU A 179 -8.18 0.55 18.50
N GLU A 180 -8.24 -0.19 19.62
CA GLU A 180 -9.30 -0.07 20.65
C GLU A 180 -9.19 1.20 21.51
N GLN A 181 -8.22 2.09 21.25
CA GLN A 181 -8.22 3.44 21.82
C GLN A 181 -9.38 4.29 21.28
N ASP A 182 -9.89 3.96 20.10
CA ASP A 182 -11.10 4.55 19.55
C ASP A 182 -12.30 3.64 19.88
N PRO A 183 -13.33 4.14 20.59
CA PRO A 183 -14.50 3.33 20.94
C PRO A 183 -15.30 2.86 19.72
N ASN A 184 -15.08 3.45 18.54
CA ASN A 184 -15.72 3.06 17.29
C ASN A 184 -14.99 1.91 16.58
N ILE A 185 -13.93 1.33 17.17
CA ILE A 185 -13.20 0.19 16.62
C ILE A 185 -13.19 -0.95 17.63
N GLN A 186 -13.59 -2.15 17.19
CA GLN A 186 -13.60 -3.35 17.99
C GLN A 186 -12.75 -4.44 17.33
N VAL A 187 -11.75 -4.97 18.04
CA VAL A 187 -10.98 -6.12 17.55
C VAL A 187 -11.71 -7.41 17.94
N VAL A 188 -12.28 -8.10 16.95
CA VAL A 188 -13.12 -9.29 17.18
C VAL A 188 -12.31 -10.54 17.46
N ALA A 189 -11.15 -10.67 16.81
CA ALA A 189 -10.25 -11.80 16.98
C ALA A 189 -8.83 -11.44 16.51
N THR A 190 -7.90 -12.31 16.87
CA THR A 190 -6.51 -12.27 16.40
C THR A 190 -6.12 -13.66 15.90
N ALA A 191 -5.57 -13.76 14.71
CA ALA A 191 -5.03 -14.99 14.13
C ALA A 191 -3.52 -14.86 13.94
N ARG A 192 -2.78 -15.98 14.08
CA ARG A 192 -1.32 -15.99 14.01
C ARG A 192 -0.76 -16.33 12.63
N ASN A 193 -1.63 -16.73 11.71
CA ASN A 193 -1.27 -17.10 10.34
C ASN A 193 -2.53 -17.06 9.45
N GLY A 194 -2.33 -17.19 8.14
CA GLY A 194 -3.44 -17.18 7.18
C GLY A 194 -4.45 -18.32 7.36
N LYS A 195 -4.03 -19.50 7.82
CA LYS A 195 -4.92 -20.65 8.01
C LYS A 195 -5.89 -20.42 9.16
N GLU A 196 -5.38 -19.99 10.32
CA GLU A 196 -6.21 -19.60 11.47
C GLU A 196 -7.19 -18.48 11.12
N ALA A 197 -6.76 -17.52 10.28
CA ALA A 197 -7.64 -16.44 9.82
C ALA A 197 -8.79 -16.97 8.95
N LEU A 198 -8.52 -17.89 8.02
CA LEU A 198 -9.54 -18.50 7.18
C LEU A 198 -10.50 -19.39 7.97
N GLU A 199 -9.99 -20.19 8.91
CA GLU A 199 -10.82 -21.01 9.81
C GLU A 199 -11.78 -20.13 10.62
N PHE A 200 -11.28 -19.01 11.16
CA PHE A 200 -12.14 -18.04 11.85
C PHE A 200 -13.19 -17.42 10.93
N LEU A 201 -12.83 -17.10 9.68
CA LEU A 201 -13.76 -16.51 8.71
C LEU A 201 -14.80 -17.51 8.19
N ASP A 202 -14.47 -18.81 8.15
CA ASP A 202 -15.39 -19.87 7.71
C ASP A 202 -16.62 -20.00 8.61
N ASP A 203 -16.50 -19.65 9.89
CA ASP A 203 -17.61 -19.54 10.84
C ASP A 203 -18.51 -18.31 10.58
N LYS A 204 -18.22 -17.53 9.53
CA LYS A 204 -18.92 -16.29 9.10
C LYS A 204 -19.13 -15.26 10.22
N PRO A 205 -18.09 -14.91 11.01
CA PRO A 205 -18.17 -13.79 11.93
C PRO A 205 -18.33 -12.48 11.14
N GLN A 206 -19.02 -11.48 11.70
CA GLN A 206 -19.00 -10.16 11.05
C GLN A 206 -17.64 -9.50 11.30
N VAL A 207 -16.91 -9.29 10.21
CA VAL A 207 -15.63 -8.60 10.15
C VAL A 207 -15.79 -7.56 9.04
N ASP A 208 -15.52 -6.29 9.36
CA ASP A 208 -15.65 -5.19 8.41
C ASP A 208 -14.29 -4.89 7.74
N VAL A 209 -13.17 -5.23 8.39
CA VAL A 209 -11.83 -5.05 7.83
C VAL A 209 -10.81 -5.99 8.49
N ILE A 210 -9.81 -6.39 7.74
CA ILE A 210 -8.72 -7.28 8.18
C ILE A 210 -7.41 -6.51 8.10
N THR A 211 -6.61 -6.54 9.17
CA THR A 211 -5.21 -6.13 9.10
C THR A 211 -4.35 -7.38 8.92
N LEU A 212 -3.54 -7.43 7.86
CA LEU A 212 -2.82 -8.64 7.45
C LEU A 212 -1.32 -8.40 7.36
N ASP A 213 -0.53 -9.20 8.08
CA ASP A 213 0.92 -9.24 7.88
C ASP A 213 1.30 -9.94 6.58
N VAL A 214 2.43 -9.55 6.00
CA VAL A 214 2.91 -10.11 4.73
C VAL A 214 3.58 -11.47 4.94
N GLU A 215 4.44 -11.56 5.95
CA GLU A 215 5.31 -12.71 6.17
C GLU A 215 4.87 -13.44 7.43
N MET A 216 4.29 -14.63 7.26
CA MET A 216 3.78 -15.44 8.37
C MET A 216 4.10 -16.92 8.13
N PRO A 217 4.27 -17.73 9.19
CA PRO A 217 4.44 -19.18 9.08
C PRO A 217 3.14 -19.87 8.66
N ILE A 218 3.25 -21.14 8.24
CA ILE A 218 2.13 -22.02 7.84
C ILE A 218 1.43 -21.57 6.54
N MET A 219 0.86 -20.37 6.53
CA MET A 219 0.26 -19.74 5.37
C MET A 219 0.68 -18.27 5.30
N GLN A 220 1.40 -17.92 4.23
CA GLN A 220 1.88 -16.56 3.97
C GLN A 220 0.71 -15.60 3.69
N GLY A 221 0.93 -14.30 3.92
CA GLY A 221 -0.09 -13.28 3.78
C GLY A 221 -0.65 -13.15 2.35
N ASP A 222 0.18 -13.38 1.33
CA ASP A 222 -0.25 -13.26 -0.07
C ASP A 222 -1.26 -14.36 -0.44
N THR A 223 -1.01 -15.57 0.05
CA THR A 223 -1.86 -16.75 -0.13
C THR A 223 -3.15 -16.58 0.67
N ALA A 224 -3.04 -16.11 1.92
CA ALA A 224 -4.18 -15.79 2.76
C ALA A 224 -5.10 -14.74 2.11
N LEU A 225 -4.53 -13.64 1.60
CA LEU A 225 -5.26 -12.58 0.91
C LEU A 225 -6.04 -13.11 -0.28
N LYS A 226 -5.42 -13.93 -1.13
CA LYS A 226 -6.10 -14.54 -2.29
C LYS A 226 -7.29 -15.38 -1.84
N HIS A 227 -7.13 -16.23 -0.81
CA HIS A 227 -8.24 -17.03 -0.27
C HIS A 227 -9.34 -16.18 0.36
N ILE A 228 -8.99 -15.12 1.10
CA ILE A 228 -9.95 -14.15 1.65
C ILE A 228 -10.75 -13.53 0.51
N MET A 229 -10.10 -12.96 -0.51
CA MET A 229 -10.79 -12.30 -1.63
C MET A 229 -11.71 -13.23 -2.42
N ILE A 230 -11.42 -14.55 -2.46
CA ILE A 230 -12.26 -15.56 -3.14
C ILE A 230 -13.44 -15.98 -2.26
N ARG A 231 -13.17 -16.33 -0.99
CA ARG A 231 -14.15 -17.00 -0.11
C ARG A 231 -14.95 -16.03 0.73
N HIS A 232 -14.31 -14.93 1.13
CA HIS A 232 -14.78 -13.96 2.13
C HIS A 232 -14.30 -12.55 1.74
N PRO A 233 -14.85 -11.91 0.69
CA PRO A 233 -14.34 -10.66 0.12
C PRO A 233 -14.53 -9.47 1.07
N ILE A 234 -13.64 -9.39 2.06
CA ILE A 234 -13.60 -8.41 3.13
C ILE A 234 -12.41 -7.47 2.86
N PRO A 235 -12.53 -6.15 3.12
CA PRO A 235 -11.42 -5.23 3.03
C PRO A 235 -10.18 -5.68 3.80
N VAL A 236 -9.03 -5.69 3.13
CA VAL A 236 -7.73 -6.03 3.73
C VAL A 236 -6.79 -4.83 3.66
N VAL A 237 -6.23 -4.45 4.81
CA VAL A 237 -5.11 -3.50 4.93
C VAL A 237 -3.86 -4.28 5.29
N THR A 238 -2.84 -4.21 4.44
CA THR A 238 -1.58 -4.92 4.67
C THR A 238 -0.71 -4.14 5.65
N ILE A 239 -0.21 -4.78 6.71
CA ILE A 239 0.71 -4.17 7.67
C ILE A 239 2.07 -4.87 7.60
N SER A 240 3.11 -4.19 7.08
CA SER A 240 4.42 -4.81 6.83
C SER A 240 5.58 -4.03 7.44
N SER A 241 6.64 -4.74 7.83
CA SER A 241 7.94 -4.10 8.08
C SER A 241 8.47 -3.50 6.77
N LEU A 242 9.00 -2.28 6.84
CA LEU A 242 9.50 -1.58 5.65
C LEU A 242 10.96 -1.92 5.40
N GLN A 243 11.23 -2.76 4.41
CA GLN A 243 12.55 -2.90 3.82
C GLN A 243 12.48 -2.55 2.32
N SER A 244 13.61 -2.14 1.74
CA SER A 244 13.70 -1.71 0.33
C SER A 244 13.17 -2.78 -0.64
N GLU A 245 13.30 -4.05 -0.29
CA GLU A 245 12.85 -5.21 -1.07
C GLU A 245 11.35 -5.52 -0.87
N SER A 246 10.72 -5.01 0.20
CA SER A 246 9.31 -5.27 0.54
C SER A 246 8.30 -4.52 -0.36
N LEU A 247 8.76 -3.56 -1.17
CA LEU A 247 7.88 -2.72 -2.00
C LEU A 247 7.20 -3.48 -3.15
N LEU A 248 7.91 -4.43 -3.75
CA LEU A 248 7.33 -5.29 -4.80
C LEU A 248 6.21 -6.17 -4.23
N LYS A 249 6.43 -6.74 -3.04
CA LYS A 249 5.42 -7.53 -2.33
C LYS A 249 4.17 -6.71 -2.03
N ILE A 250 4.31 -5.48 -1.53
CA ILE A 250 3.15 -4.61 -1.28
C ILE A 250 2.32 -4.41 -2.55
N PHE A 251 2.98 -4.21 -3.70
CA PHE A 251 2.29 -4.07 -4.97
C PHE A 251 1.54 -5.35 -5.38
N GLU A 252 2.13 -6.53 -5.17
CA GLU A 252 1.47 -7.82 -5.40
C GLU A 252 0.20 -7.98 -4.54
N PHE A 253 0.23 -7.50 -3.30
CA PHE A 253 -0.95 -7.50 -2.42
C PHE A 253 -2.04 -6.55 -2.93
N LEU A 254 -1.68 -5.35 -3.38
CA LEU A 254 -2.65 -4.41 -3.97
C LEU A 254 -3.26 -5.00 -5.26
N GLN A 255 -2.47 -5.71 -6.07
CA GLN A 255 -2.96 -6.44 -7.25
C GLN A 255 -3.86 -7.64 -6.90
N ALA A 256 -3.67 -8.22 -5.72
CA ALA A 256 -4.47 -9.34 -5.22
C ALA A 256 -5.77 -8.89 -4.53
N GLY A 257 -5.97 -7.58 -4.29
CA GLY A 257 -7.21 -7.03 -3.73
C GLY A 257 -7.05 -6.28 -2.40
N ALA A 258 -5.83 -6.11 -1.89
CA ALA A 258 -5.62 -5.27 -0.71
C ALA A 258 -6.04 -3.83 -1.00
N VAL A 259 -6.73 -3.19 -0.05
CA VAL A 259 -7.27 -1.83 -0.18
C VAL A 259 -6.14 -0.80 -0.06
N ASP A 260 -5.27 -1.00 0.94
CA ASP A 260 -4.16 -0.11 1.24
C ASP A 260 -3.10 -0.86 2.05
N PHE A 261 -2.00 -0.19 2.34
CA PHE A 261 -0.91 -0.69 3.15
C PHE A 261 -0.54 0.29 4.27
N PHE A 262 0.05 -0.24 5.33
CA PHE A 262 0.57 0.55 6.43
C PHE A 262 1.90 -0.02 6.94
N PRO A 263 2.92 0.81 7.19
CA PRO A 263 4.18 0.30 7.72
C PRO A 263 4.04 -0.16 9.17
N LYS A 264 4.81 -1.16 9.59
CA LYS A 264 5.03 -1.46 11.02
C LYS A 264 5.87 -0.34 11.65
N PRO A 265 5.63 0.03 12.92
CA PRO A 265 6.36 1.11 13.57
C PRO A 265 7.80 0.65 13.84
N GLY A 266 8.77 1.52 13.54
CA GLY A 266 10.17 1.32 13.91
C GLY A 266 10.45 1.76 15.35
N ALA A 267 11.66 1.48 15.84
CA ALA A 267 12.05 1.84 17.22
C ALA A 267 11.97 3.35 17.52
N ALA A 268 12.13 4.21 16.50
CA ALA A 268 12.07 5.67 16.62
C ALA A 268 10.68 6.26 16.31
N THR A 269 9.69 5.43 16.00
CA THR A 269 8.36 5.91 15.59
C THR A 269 7.54 6.39 16.79
N ASN A 270 6.92 7.57 16.66
CA ASN A 270 5.94 8.05 17.64
C ASN A 270 4.68 7.16 17.59
N LEU A 271 4.50 6.36 18.64
CA LEU A 271 3.41 5.38 18.72
C LEU A 271 2.01 6.02 18.79
N THR A 272 1.88 7.23 19.34
CA THR A 272 0.59 7.94 19.41
C THR A 272 0.14 8.36 18.02
N GLY A 273 1.00 9.05 17.28
CA GLY A 273 0.69 9.48 15.91
C GLY A 273 0.52 8.30 14.95
N TYR A 274 1.29 7.22 15.17
CA TYR A 274 1.12 5.96 14.45
C TYR A 274 -0.28 5.36 14.66
N GLY A 275 -0.72 5.28 15.92
CA GLY A 275 -2.05 4.76 16.26
C GLY A 275 -3.18 5.60 15.65
N GLU A 276 -3.08 6.92 15.69
CA GLU A 276 -4.05 7.83 15.05
C GLU A 276 -4.18 7.59 13.55
N GLN A 277 -3.05 7.51 12.84
CA GLN A 277 -3.03 7.27 11.40
C GLN A 277 -3.55 5.88 11.03
N LEU A 278 -3.21 4.87 11.82
CA LEU A 278 -3.69 3.51 11.62
C LEU A 278 -5.21 3.43 11.80
N ARG A 279 -5.76 4.04 12.84
CA ARG A 279 -7.21 4.03 13.09
C ARG A 279 -7.97 4.74 11.96
N ASP A 280 -7.48 5.90 11.52
CA ASP A 280 -8.04 6.60 10.36
C ASP A 280 -8.05 5.71 9.12
N LEU A 281 -6.94 5.01 8.84
CA LEU A 281 -6.85 4.10 7.71
C LEU A 281 -7.80 2.90 7.83
N VAL A 282 -7.90 2.27 9.00
CA VAL A 282 -8.76 1.10 9.23
C VAL A 282 -10.24 1.47 9.08
N VAL A 283 -10.67 2.60 9.64
CA VAL A 283 -12.04 3.10 9.47
C VAL A 283 -12.33 3.37 8.00
N LYS A 284 -11.40 4.03 7.30
CA LYS A 284 -11.53 4.32 5.87
C LYS A 284 -11.58 3.07 4.99
N ALA A 285 -10.70 2.11 5.25
CA ALA A 285 -10.66 0.84 4.52
C ALA A 285 -11.90 -0.02 4.78
N SER A 286 -12.51 0.06 5.97
CA SER A 286 -13.75 -0.68 6.28
C SER A 286 -14.95 -0.27 5.42
N LYS A 287 -14.90 0.91 4.80
CA LYS A 287 -15.92 1.38 3.85
C LYS A 287 -15.71 0.89 2.42
N ALA A 288 -14.61 0.17 2.16
CA ALA A 288 -14.28 -0.25 0.80
C ALA A 288 -15.27 -1.30 0.29
N GLU A 289 -15.87 -1.03 -0.87
CA GLU A 289 -16.77 -1.94 -1.58
C GLU A 289 -15.93 -2.92 -2.42
N ILE A 290 -15.53 -4.06 -1.82
CA ILE A 290 -14.65 -5.05 -2.47
C ILE A 290 -15.28 -5.66 -3.74
N GLY A 291 -16.60 -5.67 -3.87
CA GLY A 291 -17.27 -6.06 -5.11
C GLY A 291 -16.90 -5.19 -6.33
N HIS A 292 -16.39 -3.97 -6.11
CA HIS A 292 -15.90 -3.08 -7.18
C HIS A 292 -14.40 -3.26 -7.48
N PHE A 293 -13.69 -4.09 -6.71
CA PHE A 293 -12.32 -4.43 -7.01
C PHE A 293 -12.25 -5.14 -8.37
N LYS A 294 -11.55 -4.52 -9.31
CA LYS A 294 -11.27 -5.10 -10.62
C LYS A 294 -9.81 -5.52 -10.64
N ARG A 295 -9.58 -6.83 -10.72
CA ARG A 295 -8.23 -7.37 -10.87
C ARG A 295 -7.60 -6.75 -12.13
N TRP A 296 -6.60 -5.92 -11.93
CA TRP A 296 -5.82 -5.40 -13.03
C TRP A 296 -4.99 -6.54 -13.61
N ARG A 297 -5.40 -7.07 -14.77
CA ARG A 297 -4.53 -7.91 -15.59
C ARG A 297 -3.68 -6.96 -16.41
N ARG A 298 -2.35 -7.11 -16.34
CA ARG A 298 -1.43 -6.42 -17.26
C ARG A 298 -1.86 -6.81 -18.66
N GLN A 299 -2.63 -5.94 -19.31
CA GLN A 299 -2.91 -6.12 -20.72
C GLN A 299 -1.53 -6.14 -21.36
N ARG A 300 -1.22 -7.22 -22.08
CA ARG A 300 -0.15 -7.18 -23.05
C ARG A 300 -0.49 -5.96 -23.89
N LEU A 301 0.30 -4.89 -23.78
CA LEU A 301 0.13 -3.70 -24.59
C LEU A 301 0.27 -4.19 -26.04
N GLU A 302 -0.84 -4.59 -26.65
CA GLU A 302 -0.97 -4.60 -28.09
C GLU A 302 -0.91 -3.12 -28.43
N ILE A 303 0.32 -2.65 -28.65
CA ILE A 303 0.60 -1.33 -29.18
C ILE A 303 -0.30 -1.21 -30.40
N GLN A 304 -1.38 -0.42 -30.34
CA GLN A 304 -2.22 -0.12 -31.49
C GLN A 304 -1.58 1.10 -32.18
N PRO A 305 -0.65 0.90 -33.12
CA PRO A 305 0.30 1.96 -33.50
C PRO A 305 -0.36 3.07 -34.34
N ALA A 306 -1.57 2.83 -34.85
CA ALA A 306 -2.20 3.68 -35.85
C ALA A 306 -3.08 4.81 -35.27
N GLU A 307 -3.73 4.59 -34.13
CA GLU A 307 -4.53 5.64 -33.44
C GLU A 307 -3.65 6.49 -32.52
N ASP A 308 -2.73 5.87 -31.79
CA ASP A 308 -1.76 6.56 -30.93
C ASP A 308 -0.84 7.51 -31.70
N ALA A 309 -0.46 7.17 -32.94
CA ALA A 309 0.35 8.04 -33.79
C ALA A 309 -0.40 9.30 -34.29
N LYS A 310 -1.73 9.22 -34.46
CA LYS A 310 -2.55 10.40 -34.83
C LYS A 310 -2.82 11.30 -33.63
N ASP A 311 -3.05 10.73 -32.45
CA ASP A 311 -3.24 11.50 -31.21
C ASP A 311 -1.95 12.17 -30.73
N ASN A 312 -0.80 11.51 -30.87
CA ASN A 312 0.51 12.09 -30.52
C ASN A 312 1.01 13.15 -31.52
N ALA A 313 0.36 13.28 -32.69
CA ALA A 313 0.68 14.31 -33.68
C ALA A 313 -0.18 15.58 -33.52
N ALA A 314 -1.13 15.60 -32.59
CA ALA A 314 -1.95 16.77 -32.30
C ALA A 314 -1.18 17.76 -31.40
N GLU A 315 -1.41 19.07 -31.58
CA GLU A 315 -0.79 20.09 -30.73
C GLU A 315 -1.22 19.92 -29.25
N PRO A 316 -0.29 20.03 -28.28
CA PRO A 316 -0.61 19.98 -26.87
C PRO A 316 -1.65 21.05 -26.49
N LEU A 317 -2.61 20.68 -25.65
CA LEU A 317 -3.59 21.62 -25.11
C LEU A 317 -2.97 22.43 -23.98
N ASP A 318 -3.38 23.69 -23.89
CA ASP A 318 -3.16 24.58 -22.75
C ASP A 318 -4.07 24.21 -21.57
N ARG A 319 -3.93 22.97 -21.06
CA ARG A 319 -4.79 22.38 -20.03
C ARG A 319 -4.01 21.55 -19.04
N ILE A 320 -4.58 21.51 -17.83
CA ILE A 320 -4.02 20.82 -16.68
C ILE A 320 -5.06 19.82 -16.20
N LEU A 321 -4.70 18.55 -16.21
CA LEU A 321 -5.48 17.49 -15.59
C LEU A 321 -4.87 17.15 -14.24
N VAL A 322 -5.66 17.30 -13.18
CA VAL A 322 -5.31 16.78 -11.86
C VAL A 322 -6.10 15.51 -11.61
N VAL A 323 -5.39 14.42 -11.32
CA VAL A 323 -6.00 13.16 -10.92
C VAL A 323 -5.78 12.97 -9.42
N VAL A 324 -6.82 12.69 -8.66
CA VAL A 324 -6.74 12.52 -7.19
C VAL A 324 -7.15 11.11 -6.81
N GLY A 325 -6.29 10.43 -6.06
CA GLY A 325 -6.54 9.10 -5.50
C GLY A 325 -6.03 8.98 -4.06
N ALA A 326 -6.65 8.11 -3.28
CA ALA A 326 -6.20 7.79 -1.94
C ALA A 326 -6.38 6.28 -1.66
N GLU A 327 -7.13 5.92 -0.63
CA GLU A 327 -7.37 4.53 -0.26
C GLU A 327 -8.09 3.80 -1.42
N GLY A 328 -7.56 2.63 -1.82
CA GLY A 328 -8.09 1.85 -2.94
C GLY A 328 -7.72 2.35 -4.34
N ALA A 329 -7.12 3.52 -4.51
CA ALA A 329 -6.81 4.07 -5.85
C ALA A 329 -5.55 3.51 -6.52
N TYR A 330 -4.71 2.74 -5.83
CA TYR A 330 -3.40 2.35 -6.36
C TYR A 330 -3.50 1.63 -7.72
N MET A 331 -4.48 0.73 -7.87
CA MET A 331 -4.68 0.00 -9.13
C MET A 331 -5.37 0.85 -10.21
N ASP A 332 -6.11 1.89 -9.83
CA ASP A 332 -6.80 2.77 -10.77
C ASP A 332 -5.81 3.53 -11.68
N TRP A 333 -4.64 3.90 -11.16
CA TRP A 333 -3.59 4.57 -11.93
C TRP A 333 -3.13 3.79 -13.16
N PHE A 334 -3.15 2.46 -13.10
CA PHE A 334 -2.72 1.59 -14.19
C PHE A 334 -3.77 1.41 -15.29
N ARG A 335 -4.99 1.91 -15.07
CA ARG A 335 -6.10 1.87 -16.02
C ARG A 335 -6.22 3.18 -16.81
N LEU A 336 -5.51 4.23 -16.39
CA LEU A 336 -5.50 5.51 -17.06
C LEU A 336 -4.70 5.43 -18.37
N PRO A 337 -5.17 6.06 -19.47
CA PRO A 337 -4.41 6.17 -20.72
C PRO A 337 -3.31 7.24 -20.59
N LEU A 338 -2.39 7.07 -19.63
CA LEU A 338 -1.40 8.09 -19.22
C LEU A 338 -0.58 8.63 -20.39
N GLN A 339 -0.14 7.77 -21.30
CA GLN A 339 0.65 8.18 -22.46
C GLN A 339 -0.11 9.19 -23.34
N ARG A 340 -1.38 8.90 -23.64
CA ARG A 340 -2.25 9.78 -24.46
C ARG A 340 -2.68 11.02 -23.68
N LEU A 341 -2.86 10.93 -22.36
CA LEU A 341 -3.16 12.10 -21.53
C LEU A 341 -1.98 13.08 -21.50
N CYS A 342 -0.76 12.57 -21.32
CA CYS A 342 0.45 13.40 -21.25
C CYS A 342 0.79 14.05 -22.59
N SER A 343 0.50 13.40 -23.73
CA SER A 343 0.71 14.02 -25.05
C SER A 343 -0.24 15.18 -25.31
N ARG A 344 -1.37 15.25 -24.60
CA ARG A 344 -2.39 16.30 -24.75
C ARG A 344 -2.27 17.45 -23.77
N GLY A 345 -1.52 17.35 -22.68
CA GLY A 345 -1.37 18.46 -21.72
C GLY A 345 -0.54 18.11 -20.50
N ILE A 346 -0.69 18.89 -19.43
CA ILE A 346 0.00 18.66 -18.16
C ILE A 346 -0.85 17.74 -17.29
N VAL A 347 -0.28 16.63 -16.80
CA VAL A 347 -0.95 15.72 -15.87
C VAL A 347 -0.25 15.76 -14.52
N LEU A 348 -1.00 16.10 -13.48
CA LEU A 348 -0.55 16.09 -12.08
C LEU A 348 -1.39 15.10 -11.28
N GLY A 349 -0.78 14.02 -10.83
CA GLY A 349 -1.40 13.06 -9.94
C GLY A 349 -1.18 13.44 -8.48
N LEU A 350 -2.23 13.33 -7.67
CA LEU A 350 -2.17 13.43 -6.21
C LEU A 350 -2.60 12.08 -5.64
N GLN A 351 -1.66 11.35 -5.05
CA GLN A 351 -1.94 10.06 -4.40
C GLN A 351 -1.57 10.12 -2.92
N LYS A 352 -2.50 9.69 -2.04
CA LYS A 352 -2.15 9.44 -0.64
C LYS A 352 -1.23 8.22 -0.60
N ILE A 353 0.05 8.46 -0.32
CA ILE A 353 1.06 7.39 -0.29
C ILE A 353 2.22 7.81 0.61
N ALA A 354 2.75 6.91 1.43
CA ALA A 354 3.87 7.27 2.29
C ALA A 354 5.09 7.78 1.47
N PRO A 355 5.77 8.87 1.87
CA PRO A 355 6.80 9.51 1.04
C PRO A 355 7.92 8.59 0.52
N PRO A 356 8.44 7.61 1.30
CA PRO A 356 9.46 6.68 0.80
C PRO A 356 9.01 5.80 -0.38
N PHE A 357 7.70 5.63 -0.57
CA PHE A 357 7.12 4.74 -1.58
C PHE A 357 6.86 5.45 -2.89
N LEU A 358 6.65 6.77 -2.83
CA LEU A 358 6.28 7.56 -3.99
C LEU A 358 7.23 7.35 -5.18
N PRO A 359 8.58 7.42 -5.04
CA PRO A 359 9.47 7.19 -6.17
C PRO A 359 9.33 5.78 -6.77
N ARG A 360 9.17 4.76 -5.93
CA ARG A 360 9.02 3.38 -6.40
C ARG A 360 7.67 3.16 -7.09
N PHE A 361 6.61 3.76 -6.57
CA PHE A 361 5.29 3.69 -7.17
C PHE A 361 5.27 4.37 -8.55
N CYS A 362 5.93 5.52 -8.71
CA CYS A 362 6.15 6.14 -10.01
C CYS A 362 6.86 5.18 -10.99
N GLN A 363 7.94 4.54 -10.54
CA GLN A 363 8.68 3.59 -11.36
C GLN A 363 7.82 2.38 -11.78
N LEU A 364 6.97 1.86 -10.89
CA LEU A 364 6.05 0.77 -11.23
C LEU A 364 5.03 1.18 -12.29
N ILE A 365 4.49 2.40 -12.22
CA ILE A 365 3.59 2.93 -13.26
C ILE A 365 4.35 3.08 -14.58
N GLU A 366 5.57 3.60 -14.55
CA GLU A 366 6.42 3.74 -15.75
C GLU A 366 6.75 2.39 -16.39
N ASP A 367 7.16 1.40 -15.58
CA ASP A 367 7.46 0.03 -16.03
C ASP A 367 6.21 -0.67 -16.62
N ALA A 368 5.02 -0.33 -16.14
CA ALA A 368 3.75 -0.92 -16.57
C ALA A 368 3.16 -0.23 -17.81
N THR A 369 3.24 1.10 -17.89
CA THR A 369 2.56 1.92 -18.89
C THR A 369 3.47 2.49 -19.97
N GLY A 370 4.80 2.44 -19.77
CA GLY A 370 5.78 3.06 -20.66
C GLY A 370 5.78 4.60 -20.63
N THR A 371 4.98 5.23 -19.76
CA THR A 371 4.90 6.68 -19.61
C THR A 371 5.87 7.15 -18.54
N SER A 372 6.70 8.17 -18.82
CA SER A 372 7.61 8.72 -17.81
C SER A 372 6.84 9.35 -16.66
N VAL A 373 7.05 8.85 -15.44
CA VAL A 373 6.35 9.30 -14.23
C VAL A 373 7.35 9.84 -13.22
N ASN A 374 7.23 11.14 -12.91
CA ASN A 374 8.18 11.83 -12.06
C ASN A 374 7.60 12.08 -10.65
N PRO A 375 8.27 11.65 -9.57
CA PRO A 375 7.83 11.96 -8.22
C PRO A 375 8.03 13.44 -7.92
N LEU A 376 6.96 14.15 -7.53
CA LEU A 376 7.00 15.56 -7.18
C LEU A 376 7.31 15.74 -5.68
N VAL A 377 8.59 15.64 -5.33
CA VAL A 377 9.10 15.77 -3.95
C VAL A 377 9.71 17.13 -3.65
N GLN A 378 10.02 17.91 -4.69
CA GLN A 378 10.61 19.24 -4.62
C GLN A 378 9.95 20.16 -5.66
N SER A 379 10.22 21.45 -5.57
CA SER A 379 9.75 22.42 -6.55
C SER A 379 10.21 22.04 -7.96
N ALA A 380 9.30 22.15 -8.94
CA ALA A 380 9.55 21.74 -10.32
C ALA A 380 8.70 22.59 -11.29
N ASN A 381 9.10 22.60 -12.56
CA ASN A 381 8.30 23.14 -13.64
C ASN A 381 7.69 21.99 -14.45
N LEU A 382 6.36 21.99 -14.58
CA LEU A 382 5.60 20.90 -15.20
C LEU A 382 5.19 21.32 -16.60
N GLY A 383 5.83 20.75 -17.62
CA GLY A 383 5.50 20.97 -19.02
C GLY A 383 4.63 19.85 -19.61
N ALA A 384 4.05 20.09 -20.78
CA ALA A 384 3.34 19.06 -21.54
C ALA A 384 4.26 17.85 -21.85
N GLY A 385 3.67 16.65 -21.94
CA GLY A 385 4.41 15.42 -22.20
C GLY A 385 5.00 14.75 -20.95
N SER A 386 4.81 15.33 -19.76
CA SER A 386 5.31 14.77 -18.51
C SER A 386 4.18 14.54 -17.49
N PHE A 387 4.24 13.40 -16.80
CA PHE A 387 3.35 13.09 -15.67
C PHE A 387 4.12 13.27 -14.37
N PHE A 388 3.55 14.03 -13.44
CA PHE A 388 4.09 14.17 -12.10
C PHE A 388 3.12 13.59 -11.09
N LEU A 389 3.64 12.79 -10.15
CA LEU A 389 2.85 12.21 -9.07
C LEU A 389 3.35 12.75 -7.73
N ALA A 390 2.44 13.27 -6.92
CA ALA A 390 2.73 13.90 -5.64
C ALA A 390 1.96 13.23 -4.50
N ASN A 391 2.57 13.20 -3.33
CA ASN A 391 1.82 13.09 -2.07
C ASN A 391 1.77 14.48 -1.39
N PRO A 392 0.66 15.23 -1.53
CA PRO A 392 0.41 16.44 -0.75
C PRO A 392 0.65 16.29 0.76
N CYS A 393 1.76 16.85 1.24
CA CYS A 393 2.08 16.90 2.67
C CYS A 393 2.63 18.26 3.14
N ARG A 394 2.75 19.25 2.23
CA ARG A 394 3.31 20.59 2.51
C ARG A 394 2.53 21.66 1.78
N SER A 395 2.66 22.92 2.20
CA SER A 395 2.10 24.04 1.45
C SER A 395 2.85 24.23 0.12
N VAL A 396 2.12 24.68 -0.90
CA VAL A 396 2.62 24.86 -2.27
C VAL A 396 2.16 26.20 -2.82
N LYS A 397 2.96 26.80 -3.69
CA LYS A 397 2.52 27.91 -4.54
C LYS A 397 2.55 27.45 -5.99
N PHE A 398 1.48 27.75 -6.72
CA PHE A 398 1.39 27.49 -8.15
C PHE A 398 1.50 28.81 -8.91
N ALA A 399 2.14 28.76 -10.07
CA ALA A 399 2.14 29.84 -11.05
C ALA A 399 2.12 29.23 -12.46
N LEU A 400 1.49 29.92 -13.41
CA LEU A 400 1.55 29.53 -14.82
C LEU A 400 2.57 30.40 -15.53
N ASP A 401 3.53 29.74 -16.15
CA ASP A 401 4.42 30.37 -17.11
C ASP A 401 3.74 30.36 -18.48
N GLN A 402 3.38 31.55 -18.97
CA GLN A 402 2.68 31.70 -20.26
C GLN A 402 3.61 31.53 -21.45
N ASP A 403 4.92 31.75 -21.29
CA ASP A 403 5.89 31.64 -22.37
C ASP A 403 6.28 30.17 -22.60
N GLU A 404 6.43 29.40 -21.51
CA GLU A 404 6.77 27.97 -21.56
C GLU A 404 5.55 27.04 -21.51
N MET A 405 4.34 27.58 -21.33
CA MET A 405 3.09 26.82 -21.18
C MET A 405 3.21 25.76 -20.08
N ALA A 406 3.80 26.17 -18.97
CA ALA A 406 4.24 25.26 -17.91
C ALA A 406 3.68 25.67 -16.55
N LEU A 407 3.36 24.67 -15.73
CA LEU A 407 2.90 24.86 -14.36
C LEU A 407 4.11 24.84 -13.40
N VAL A 408 4.44 26.00 -12.85
CA VAL A 408 5.50 26.15 -11.85
C VAL A 408 4.96 25.78 -10.49
N VAL A 409 5.52 24.73 -9.90
CA VAL A 409 5.18 24.24 -8.55
C VAL A 409 6.29 24.61 -7.59
N SER A 410 5.97 25.43 -6.59
CA SER A 410 6.91 25.88 -5.55
C SER A 410 6.53 25.31 -4.18
N ILE A 411 7.14 24.18 -3.80
CA ILE A 411 6.89 23.53 -2.51
C ILE A 411 7.58 24.34 -1.40
N GLN A 412 6.79 24.75 -0.41
CA GLN A 412 7.28 25.54 0.72
C GLN A 412 7.89 24.64 1.79
N HIS A 413 8.92 25.14 2.47
CA HIS A 413 9.53 24.47 3.63
C HIS A 413 8.72 24.77 4.90
N SER A 414 7.41 24.49 4.86
CA SER A 414 6.48 24.65 5.99
C SER A 414 6.43 23.38 6.84
N ARG A 415 5.76 23.47 8.01
CA ARG A 415 5.37 22.27 8.79
C ARG A 415 4.58 21.31 7.91
N GLU A 416 4.80 20.02 8.11
CA GLU A 416 4.04 18.97 7.43
C GLU A 416 2.55 19.06 7.81
N MET A 417 1.72 18.89 6.79
CA MET A 417 0.27 18.91 6.85
C MET A 417 -0.25 17.48 6.68
N THR A 418 -1.42 17.22 7.24
CA THR A 418 -2.14 15.97 6.93
C THR A 418 -2.56 15.97 5.46
N TRP A 419 -2.79 14.78 4.90
CA TRP A 419 -3.28 14.61 3.53
C TRP A 419 -4.49 15.49 3.21
N SER A 420 -5.51 15.46 4.07
CA SER A 420 -6.74 16.26 3.88
C SER A 420 -6.43 17.77 3.91
N GLN A 421 -5.65 18.24 4.88
CA GLN A 421 -5.23 19.65 4.93
C GLN A 421 -4.47 20.06 3.67
N ALA A 422 -3.57 19.21 3.18
CA ALA A 422 -2.78 19.50 1.99
C ALA A 422 -3.64 19.50 0.72
N LEU A 423 -4.55 18.54 0.53
CA LEU A 423 -5.50 18.55 -0.59
C LEU A 423 -6.37 19.80 -0.59
N THR A 424 -6.89 20.18 0.58
CA THR A 424 -7.68 21.40 0.74
C THR A 424 -6.87 22.66 0.45
N HIS A 425 -5.54 22.63 0.55
CA HIS A 425 -4.70 23.74 0.14
C HIS A 425 -4.37 23.69 -1.36
N TRP A 426 -4.01 22.52 -1.89
CA TRP A 426 -3.46 22.38 -3.25
C TRP A 426 -4.49 22.59 -4.34
N ILE A 427 -5.59 21.83 -4.33
CA ILE A 427 -6.60 21.87 -5.41
C ILE A 427 -7.17 23.28 -5.59
N PRO A 428 -7.55 24.01 -4.53
CA PRO A 428 -8.17 25.32 -4.67
C PRO A 428 -7.17 26.40 -5.08
N THR A 429 -5.92 26.34 -4.58
CA THR A 429 -4.86 27.24 -5.05
C THR A 429 -4.58 27.02 -6.54
N LEU A 430 -4.61 25.76 -7.01
CA LEU A 430 -4.44 25.45 -8.41
C LEU A 430 -5.65 25.90 -9.25
N ALA A 431 -6.87 25.74 -8.74
CA ALA A 431 -8.09 26.22 -9.39
C ALA A 431 -8.08 27.74 -9.56
N GLU A 432 -7.55 28.50 -8.59
CA GLU A 432 -7.41 29.95 -8.71
C GLU A 432 -6.40 30.38 -9.79
N VAL A 433 -5.32 29.61 -9.94
CA VAL A 433 -4.27 29.90 -10.92
C VAL A 433 -4.69 29.48 -12.34
N ALA A 434 -5.29 28.30 -12.49
CA ALA A 434 -5.59 27.71 -13.79
C ALA A 434 -7.04 27.93 -14.27
N GLY A 435 -7.97 28.21 -13.36
CA GLY A 435 -9.39 28.44 -13.65
C GLY A 435 -9.99 27.36 -14.57
N ARG A 436 -10.55 27.79 -15.70
CA ARG A 436 -11.17 26.93 -16.71
C ARG A 436 -10.21 25.96 -17.42
N ARG A 437 -8.89 26.15 -17.29
CA ARG A 437 -7.89 25.24 -17.85
C ARG A 437 -7.68 24.00 -17.00
N LEU A 438 -8.16 24.02 -15.75
CA LEU A 438 -8.06 22.90 -14.83
C LEU A 438 -9.22 21.91 -15.02
N SER A 439 -8.88 20.63 -15.07
CA SER A 439 -9.82 19.53 -14.93
C SER A 439 -9.39 18.65 -13.76
N LEU A 440 -10.33 18.29 -12.90
CA LEU A 440 -10.13 17.42 -11.75
C LEU A 440 -10.78 16.07 -12.04
N PHE A 441 -10.03 14.98 -11.93
CA PHE A 441 -10.55 13.61 -12.00
C PHE A 441 -10.39 12.90 -10.66
N CYS A 442 -11.48 12.36 -10.12
CA CYS A 442 -11.50 11.68 -8.84
C CYS A 442 -11.48 10.15 -9.03
N LEU A 443 -10.45 9.50 -8.49
CA LEU A 443 -10.33 8.05 -8.32
C LEU A 443 -10.91 7.61 -6.97
N SER A 444 -10.70 6.35 -6.59
CA SER A 444 -11.07 5.83 -5.28
C SER A 444 -10.43 6.62 -4.13
N ALA A 445 -11.24 7.05 -3.17
CA ALA A 445 -10.77 7.70 -1.95
C ALA A 445 -11.84 7.66 -0.86
N ALA A 446 -11.43 7.28 0.35
CA ALA A 446 -12.30 7.20 1.52
C ALA A 446 -12.29 8.51 2.35
N THR A 447 -11.96 9.63 1.71
CA THR A 447 -11.90 10.94 2.36
C THR A 447 -12.86 11.89 1.64
N ALA A 448 -13.92 12.28 2.33
CA ALA A 448 -14.84 13.32 1.86
C ALA A 448 -14.16 14.71 1.88
N ILE A 449 -14.64 15.60 1.01
CA ILE A 449 -14.18 17.00 0.96
C ILE A 449 -15.32 17.92 1.42
N ALA A 450 -14.96 18.96 2.19
CA ALA A 450 -15.94 19.92 2.68
C ALA A 450 -16.58 20.73 1.53
N PRO A 451 -17.91 20.98 1.55
CA PRO A 451 -18.64 21.69 0.49
C PRO A 451 -18.07 23.06 0.10
N GLN A 452 -17.54 23.80 1.08
CA GLN A 452 -16.90 25.11 0.87
C GLN A 452 -15.76 25.08 -0.15
N TRP A 453 -15.04 23.96 -0.25
CA TRP A 453 -13.96 23.79 -1.22
C TRP A 453 -14.48 23.45 -2.61
N VAL A 454 -15.50 22.59 -2.67
CA VAL A 454 -16.17 22.25 -3.93
C VAL A 454 -16.75 23.51 -4.56
N ASN A 455 -17.42 24.36 -3.78
CA ASN A 455 -17.91 25.67 -4.22
C ASN A 455 -16.80 26.53 -4.84
N ARG A 456 -15.67 26.69 -4.15
CA ARG A 456 -14.55 27.50 -4.64
C ARG A 456 -13.97 26.99 -5.96
N ILE A 457 -13.83 25.67 -6.11
CA ILE A 457 -13.30 25.05 -7.33
C ILE A 457 -14.25 25.27 -8.52
N ILE A 458 -15.56 25.12 -8.29
CA ILE A 458 -16.64 25.37 -9.26
C ILE A 458 -16.71 26.86 -9.65
N GLU A 459 -16.58 27.78 -8.69
CA GLU A 459 -16.55 29.23 -8.93
C GLU A 459 -15.39 29.65 -9.84
N CYS A 460 -14.23 28.99 -9.71
CA CYS A 460 -13.09 29.19 -10.62
C CYS A 460 -13.33 28.65 -12.04
N GLY A 461 -14.44 27.92 -12.28
CA GLY A 461 -14.81 27.33 -13.56
C GLY A 461 -14.06 26.04 -13.90
N THR A 462 -13.50 25.39 -12.89
CA THR A 462 -12.79 24.10 -13.01
C THR A 462 -13.77 23.01 -13.49
N GLN A 463 -13.32 22.16 -14.40
CA GLN A 463 -14.11 20.98 -14.82
C GLN A 463 -13.88 19.84 -13.83
N ILE A 464 -14.93 19.14 -13.43
CA ILE A 464 -14.88 18.01 -12.51
C ILE A 464 -15.37 16.78 -13.28
N ILE A 465 -14.56 15.73 -13.25
CA ILE A 465 -14.84 14.44 -13.87
C ILE A 465 -14.88 13.43 -12.72
N LEU A 466 -16.02 12.79 -12.53
CA LEU A 466 -16.24 11.81 -11.48
C LEU A 466 -16.14 10.39 -12.05
N SER A 467 -15.44 9.51 -11.34
CA SER A 467 -15.47 8.09 -11.65
C SER A 467 -16.83 7.50 -11.29
N HIS A 468 -17.39 6.64 -12.14
CA HIS A 468 -18.59 5.89 -11.78
C HIS A 468 -18.39 5.06 -10.50
N ARG A 469 -19.41 5.00 -9.64
CA ARG A 469 -19.35 4.29 -8.34
C ARG A 469 -18.92 2.82 -8.47
N SER A 470 -19.38 2.14 -9.53
CA SER A 470 -19.01 0.74 -9.82
C SER A 470 -17.54 0.51 -10.19
N ASN A 471 -16.74 1.59 -10.31
CA ASN A 471 -15.33 1.53 -10.66
C ASN A 471 -14.41 1.91 -9.49
N VAL A 472 -14.96 2.29 -8.34
CA VAL A 472 -14.18 2.72 -7.18
C VAL A 472 -14.47 1.85 -5.98
N MET A 473 -13.43 1.55 -5.20
CA MET A 473 -13.58 0.82 -3.94
C MET A 473 -14.10 1.74 -2.84
N CYS A 474 -13.63 2.99 -2.80
CA CYS A 474 -14.04 3.99 -1.82
C CYS A 474 -14.62 5.21 -2.54
N ALA A 475 -15.89 5.55 -2.25
CA ALA A 475 -16.65 6.57 -2.96
C ALA A 475 -16.76 7.93 -2.23
N ASP A 476 -16.36 8.04 -0.95
CA ASP A 476 -16.55 9.24 -0.12
C ASP A 476 -16.12 10.56 -0.81
N LEU A 477 -15.01 10.55 -1.55
CA LEU A 477 -14.55 11.71 -2.32
C LEU A 477 -15.54 12.08 -3.45
N ILE A 478 -16.01 11.08 -4.20
CA ILE A 478 -16.93 11.26 -5.34
C ILE A 478 -18.31 11.67 -4.84
N ASP A 479 -18.79 11.05 -3.78
CA ASP A 479 -20.09 11.35 -3.16
C ASP A 479 -20.16 12.79 -2.67
N SER A 480 -19.01 13.38 -2.28
CA SER A 480 -18.91 14.80 -1.91
C SER A 480 -19.29 15.76 -3.06
N PHE A 481 -19.20 15.32 -4.32
CA PHE A 481 -19.57 16.11 -5.49
C PHE A 481 -21.00 15.85 -5.99
N HIS A 482 -21.67 14.80 -5.49
CA HIS A 482 -23.00 14.41 -5.99
C HIS A 482 -24.07 15.53 -5.90
N PRO A 483 -24.14 16.34 -4.81
CA PRO A 483 -25.08 17.47 -4.75
C PRO A 483 -24.87 18.53 -5.84
N TYR A 484 -23.65 18.60 -6.41
CA TYR A 484 -23.26 19.61 -7.38
C TYR A 484 -23.51 19.18 -8.83
N GLU A 485 -23.71 17.88 -9.06
CA GLU A 485 -24.02 17.34 -10.37
C GLU A 485 -25.27 17.98 -10.98
N LEU A 486 -26.34 18.06 -10.18
CA LEU A 486 -27.61 18.66 -10.59
C LEU A 486 -27.52 20.19 -10.73
N LEU A 487 -26.68 20.83 -9.92
CA LEU A 487 -26.53 22.28 -9.90
C LEU A 487 -25.63 22.79 -11.03
N PHE A 488 -24.61 22.02 -11.41
CA PHE A 488 -23.57 22.41 -12.37
C PHE A 488 -23.32 21.31 -13.44
N PRO A 489 -24.34 20.89 -14.20
CA PRO A 489 -24.26 19.73 -15.11
C PRO A 489 -23.30 19.92 -16.29
N LYS A 490 -22.84 21.14 -16.54
CA LYS A 490 -21.82 21.45 -17.57
C LYS A 490 -20.39 21.40 -17.05
N GLN A 491 -20.20 21.40 -15.73
CA GLN A 491 -18.89 21.37 -15.09
C GLN A 491 -18.62 20.04 -14.41
N VAL A 492 -19.66 19.38 -13.89
CA VAL A 492 -19.55 18.05 -13.27
C VAL A 492 -20.02 17.01 -14.28
N THR A 493 -19.12 16.10 -14.65
CA THR A 493 -19.34 15.06 -15.66
C THR A 493 -18.83 13.73 -15.15
N TRP A 494 -19.18 12.64 -15.84
CA TRP A 494 -18.76 11.29 -15.49
C TRP A 494 -17.78 10.71 -16.50
N GLY A 495 -16.85 9.90 -16.01
CA GLY A 495 -15.87 9.19 -16.82
C GLY A 495 -15.49 7.85 -16.21
N THR A 496 -14.90 6.99 -17.04
CA THR A 496 -14.16 5.82 -16.56
C THR A 496 -12.67 6.13 -16.61
N PRO A 497 -11.82 5.46 -15.81
CA PRO A 497 -10.37 5.62 -15.92
C PRO A 497 -9.86 5.42 -17.36
N GLU A 498 -10.37 4.40 -18.05
CA GLU A 498 -9.98 4.07 -19.43
C GLU A 498 -10.47 5.12 -20.44
N GLY A 499 -11.68 5.64 -20.26
CA GLY A 499 -12.30 6.64 -21.13
C GLY A 499 -12.06 8.10 -20.72
N LEU A 500 -11.09 8.34 -19.83
CA LEU A 500 -10.87 9.66 -19.25
C LEU A 500 -10.46 10.69 -20.31
N LEU A 501 -9.67 10.28 -21.30
CA LEU A 501 -9.19 11.18 -22.34
C LEU A 501 -10.35 11.73 -23.17
N GLU A 502 -11.29 10.90 -23.60
CA GLU A 502 -12.41 11.31 -24.43
C GLU A 502 -13.31 12.32 -23.70
N VAL A 503 -13.53 12.12 -22.40
CA VAL A 503 -14.29 13.04 -21.55
C VAL A 503 -13.52 14.35 -21.35
N TRP A 504 -12.21 14.26 -21.07
CA TRP A 504 -11.37 15.44 -20.86
C TRP A 504 -11.26 16.32 -22.12
N LEU A 505 -11.21 15.72 -23.31
CA LEU A 505 -11.23 16.44 -24.57
C LEU A 505 -12.59 17.12 -24.83
N LYS A 506 -13.70 16.46 -24.50
CA LYS A 506 -15.07 17.00 -24.65
C LYS A 506 -15.37 18.15 -23.68
N ASN A 507 -14.84 18.09 -22.46
CA ASN A 507 -15.01 19.13 -21.43
C ASN A 507 -14.13 20.36 -21.67
N ALA A 508 -13.66 20.52 -22.89
CA ALA A 508 -13.00 21.72 -23.36
C ALA A 508 -13.80 22.98 -22.99
N PRO A 509 -13.17 24.01 -22.37
CA PRO A 509 -13.80 25.32 -22.37
C PRO A 509 -14.04 25.70 -23.84
N LEU A 510 -15.31 25.94 -24.19
CA LEU A 510 -15.68 26.51 -25.49
C LEU A 510 -14.89 27.81 -25.64
N SER A 511 -14.11 27.87 -26.73
CA SER A 511 -13.22 29.00 -27.09
C SER A 511 -13.95 30.33 -27.09
#